data_AF-A0AAD7LRA4-F1
#
_entry.id   AF-A0AAD7LRA4-F1
#
_cell.length_a   1.000
_cell.length_b   1.000
_cell.length_c   1.000
_cell.angle_alpha   90.00
_cell.angle_beta   90.00
_cell.angle_gamma   90.00
#
_symmetry.space_group_name_H-M   'P 1'
#
loop_
_entity.id
_entity.type
_entity.pdbx_description
1 polymer ?
#
loop_
_entity_poly.entity_id
_entity_poly.type
_entity_poly.pdbx_seq_one_letter_code
_entity_poly.pdbx_strand_id
1 'polypeptide(L)'
;MDCISEEESDISESEIDEYKEKPYEQLRAGKYKVKGLNGTLDALSVLGRRNKITSIRTCSNMHQEWKHLKAEILLWLWLANEIGITNENLNKIQYQCNEKTMSLSRMLEEKDKLHYAFEEETRKMQWRALEKVRQILDEQEKLSEELKRKKILDLRSKQLNRREVLTEQERRQLEEDKQKEVLDENNDKFRSLKEEWGEQIYMAVVTAFKELNEYNPSGRYTVSEPWNFKEKRKATLKEGKADEDLKR
;
A
#
# COMPACT_ATOMS: atom_id res chain seq x y z
N MET A 1 -18.46 58.52 -13.57
CA MET A 1 -18.98 59.77 -13.01
C MET A 1 -17.89 60.79 -13.24
N ASP A 2 -18.19 61.73 -14.13
CA ASP A 2 -17.33 62.79 -14.57
C ASP A 2 -17.03 63.81 -13.45
N CYS A 3 -15.88 64.47 -13.60
CA CYS A 3 -15.52 65.84 -13.20
C CYS A 3 -16.05 66.42 -11.88
N ILE A 4 -15.13 66.92 -11.05
CA ILE A 4 -14.81 68.36 -10.99
C ILE A 4 -13.32 68.46 -10.62
N SER A 5 -12.50 68.85 -11.61
CA SER A 5 -11.17 69.40 -11.37
C SER A 5 -11.36 70.87 -11.04
N GLU A 6 -11.44 71.19 -9.76
CA GLU A 6 -11.32 72.56 -9.27
C GLU A 6 -9.82 72.89 -9.21
N GLU A 7 -9.42 73.83 -10.05
CA GLU A 7 -8.11 74.48 -9.99
C GLU A 7 -7.96 75.09 -8.59
N GLU A 8 -7.16 74.47 -7.73
CA GLU A 8 -6.66 75.16 -6.54
C GLU A 8 -5.77 76.30 -7.01
N SER A 9 -6.35 77.50 -7.03
CA SER A 9 -5.59 78.74 -7.04
C SER A 9 -4.81 78.78 -5.72
N ASP A 10 -3.55 78.33 -5.77
CA ASP A 10 -2.56 78.48 -4.70
C ASP A 10 -2.33 79.97 -4.42
N ILE A 11 -3.19 80.57 -3.61
CA ILE A 11 -2.83 81.78 -2.87
C ILE A 11 -1.81 81.32 -1.84
N SER A 12 -0.53 81.37 -2.22
CA SER A 12 0.58 81.07 -1.31
C SER A 12 0.44 81.92 -0.04
N GLU A 13 0.80 81.38 1.12
CA GLU A 13 0.69 82.08 2.42
C GLU A 13 1.34 83.48 2.41
N SER A 14 2.29 83.73 1.50
CA SER A 14 2.90 85.04 1.24
C SER A 14 1.94 86.11 0.69
N GLU A 15 0.88 85.73 -0.03
CA GLU A 15 -0.12 86.66 -0.59
C GLU A 15 -1.20 87.04 0.44
N ILE A 16 -1.47 86.16 1.41
CA ILE A 16 -2.41 86.43 2.52
C ILE A 16 -1.90 87.51 3.46
N ASP A 17 -0.58 87.58 3.69
CA ASP A 17 0.00 88.62 4.52
C ASP A 17 0.11 89.97 3.79
N GLU A 18 0.31 89.98 2.46
CA GLU A 18 0.24 91.21 1.66
C GLU A 18 -1.17 91.81 1.63
N TYR A 19 -2.22 90.97 1.66
CA TYR A 19 -3.61 91.43 1.67
C TYR A 19 -4.03 92.05 3.02
N LYS A 20 -3.33 91.73 4.11
CA LYS A 20 -3.55 92.35 5.43
C LYS A 20 -2.90 93.72 5.53
N GLU A 21 -1.77 93.99 4.87
CA GLU A 21 -1.06 95.27 5.02
C GLU A 21 -1.70 96.42 4.20
N LYS A 22 -2.17 96.14 2.97
CA LYS A 22 -2.78 97.16 2.08
C LYS A 22 -3.92 98.00 2.70
N PRO A 23 -4.90 97.47 3.44
CA PRO A 23 -5.95 98.29 4.04
C PRO A 23 -5.46 99.15 5.23
N TYR A 24 -4.45 98.69 5.98
CA TYR A 24 -3.90 99.44 7.11
C TYR A 24 -3.03 100.62 6.66
N GLU A 25 -2.31 100.48 5.54
CA GLU A 25 -1.56 101.58 4.94
C GLU A 25 -2.48 102.70 4.43
N GLN A 26 -3.64 102.35 3.87
CA GLN A 26 -4.63 103.33 3.39
C GLN A 26 -5.29 104.13 4.53
N LEU A 27 -5.45 103.52 5.70
CA LEU A 27 -5.92 104.18 6.92
C LEU A 27 -4.84 105.10 7.52
N ARG A 28 -3.57 104.66 7.52
CA ARG A 28 -2.43 105.45 8.01
C ARG A 28 -2.11 106.66 7.13
N ALA A 29 -2.39 106.56 5.83
CA ALA A 29 -2.26 107.65 4.85
C ALA A 29 -3.39 108.71 4.94
N GLY A 30 -4.36 108.56 5.84
CA GLY A 30 -5.37 109.59 6.14
C GLY A 30 -6.40 109.84 5.05
N LYS A 31 -6.62 108.87 4.14
CA LYS A 31 -7.51 109.04 2.97
C LYS A 31 -9.01 108.98 3.28
N TYR A 32 -9.43 108.60 4.48
CA TYR A 32 -10.84 108.53 4.87
C TYR A 32 -11.18 109.51 6.01
N LYS A 33 -12.04 110.50 5.72
CA LYS A 33 -12.62 111.41 6.73
C LYS A 33 -14.00 110.90 7.17
N VAL A 34 -14.15 110.57 8.45
CA VAL A 34 -15.45 110.24 9.06
C VAL A 34 -16.14 111.53 9.51
N LYS A 35 -17.34 111.79 8.98
CA LYS A 35 -18.14 113.00 9.25
C LYS A 35 -19.05 112.76 10.46
N GLY A 36 -18.82 113.47 11.56
CA GLY A 36 -19.70 113.46 12.74
C GLY A 36 -20.61 114.69 12.79
N LEU A 37 -21.89 114.49 13.10
CA LEU A 37 -22.90 115.55 13.28
C LEU A 37 -22.88 116.07 14.73
N ASN A 38 -22.60 117.38 14.84
CA ASN A 38 -23.02 118.33 15.88
C ASN A 38 -22.62 118.11 17.36
N GLY A 39 -21.73 118.99 17.85
CA GLY A 39 -21.72 119.46 19.23
C GLY A 39 -20.59 118.91 20.12
N THR A 40 -19.69 119.82 20.50
CA THR A 40 -18.46 119.59 21.27
C THR A 40 -18.73 119.04 22.68
N LEU A 41 -18.52 117.74 22.87
CA LEU A 41 -18.23 117.12 24.15
C LEU A 41 -16.88 116.42 24.02
N ASP A 42 -16.01 116.66 25.00
CA ASP A 42 -14.58 116.32 25.04
C ASP A 42 -14.26 114.93 24.45
N ALA A 43 -13.86 114.92 23.17
CA ALA A 43 -13.81 113.73 22.32
C ALA A 43 -12.77 112.71 22.81
N LEU A 44 -11.75 113.16 23.54
CA LEU A 44 -10.69 112.31 24.07
C LEU A 44 -11.21 111.30 25.12
N SER A 45 -12.14 111.71 25.98
CA SER A 45 -12.60 110.88 27.10
C SER A 45 -13.63 109.81 26.69
N VAL A 46 -14.43 110.09 25.65
CA VAL A 46 -15.47 109.18 25.14
C VAL A 46 -14.89 108.16 24.15
N LEU A 47 -13.96 108.58 23.28
CA LEU A 47 -13.19 107.67 22.41
C LEU A 47 -12.31 106.73 23.24
N GLY A 48 -11.62 107.25 24.27
CA GLY A 48 -10.83 106.43 25.18
C GLY A 48 -11.65 105.37 25.92
N ARG A 49 -12.89 105.71 26.35
CA ARG A 49 -13.80 104.75 26.99
C ARG A 49 -14.35 103.71 26.00
N ARG A 50 -14.79 104.11 24.80
CA ARG A 50 -15.28 103.17 23.78
C ARG A 50 -14.19 102.20 23.33
N ASN A 51 -12.97 102.69 23.10
CA ASN A 51 -11.83 101.85 22.70
C ASN A 51 -11.41 100.87 23.81
N LYS A 52 -11.53 101.30 25.08
CA LYS A 52 -11.30 100.42 26.23
C LYS A 52 -12.39 99.33 26.33
N ILE A 53 -13.65 99.69 26.12
CA ILE A 53 -14.78 98.73 26.15
C ILE A 53 -14.68 97.73 24.99
N THR A 54 -14.33 98.17 23.78
CA THR A 54 -14.16 97.26 22.63
C THR A 54 -12.97 96.32 22.83
N SER A 55 -11.84 96.82 23.33
CA SER A 55 -10.67 95.99 23.65
C SER A 55 -10.96 94.94 24.73
N ILE A 56 -11.71 95.29 25.78
CA ILE A 56 -12.13 94.34 26.83
C ILE A 56 -13.08 93.28 26.26
N ARG A 57 -14.01 93.65 25.38
CA ARG A 57 -14.92 92.70 24.73
C ARG A 57 -14.15 91.73 23.82
N THR A 58 -13.17 92.20 23.06
CA THR A 58 -12.29 91.35 22.25
C THR A 58 -11.49 90.38 23.13
N CYS A 59 -10.91 90.86 24.23
CA CYS A 59 -10.18 90.02 25.19
C CYS A 59 -11.07 88.96 25.85
N SER A 60 -12.32 89.30 26.17
CA SER A 60 -13.31 88.35 26.71
C SER A 60 -13.70 87.28 25.69
N ASN A 61 -13.87 87.64 24.42
CA ASN A 61 -14.19 86.70 23.35
C ASN A 61 -13.03 85.73 23.12
N MET A 62 -11.80 86.24 23.03
CA MET A 62 -10.60 85.39 22.94
C MET A 62 -10.46 84.43 24.13
N HIS A 63 -10.83 84.87 25.35
CA HIS A 63 -10.81 84.00 26.53
C HIS A 63 -11.88 82.91 26.48
N GLN A 64 -13.07 83.19 25.94
CA GLN A 64 -14.13 82.19 25.72
C GLN A 64 -13.72 81.19 24.63
N GLU A 65 -13.18 81.66 23.51
CA GLU A 65 -12.66 80.82 22.42
C GLU A 65 -11.53 79.90 22.92
N TRP A 66 -10.61 80.43 23.73
CA TRP A 66 -9.57 79.62 24.36
C TRP A 66 -10.14 78.51 25.25
N LYS A 67 -11.23 78.78 26.00
CA LYS A 67 -11.92 77.75 26.79
C LYS A 67 -12.56 76.68 25.91
N HIS A 68 -13.18 77.06 24.80
CA HIS A 68 -13.78 76.13 23.85
C HIS A 68 -12.72 75.25 23.18
N LEU A 69 -11.66 75.85 22.64
CA LEU A 69 -10.54 75.13 22.02
C LEU A 69 -9.88 74.16 23.01
N LYS A 70 -9.71 74.58 24.27
CA LYS A 70 -9.20 73.70 25.33
C LYS A 70 -10.11 72.50 25.60
N ALA A 71 -11.43 72.71 25.62
CA ALA A 71 -12.39 71.62 25.81
C ALA A 71 -12.39 70.64 24.63
N GLU A 72 -12.27 71.15 23.41
CA GLU A 72 -12.18 70.35 22.19
C GLU A 72 -10.90 69.50 22.14
N ILE A 73 -9.75 70.09 22.49
CA ILE A 73 -8.47 69.37 22.58
C ILE A 73 -8.54 68.23 23.60
N LEU A 74 -9.15 68.47 24.77
CA LEU A 74 -9.30 67.44 25.80
C LEU A 74 -10.23 66.30 25.33
N LEU A 75 -11.31 66.63 24.61
CA LEU A 75 -12.20 65.63 24.01
C LEU A 75 -11.46 64.79 22.97
N TRP A 76 -10.69 65.42 22.09
CA TRP A 76 -9.91 64.74 21.06
C TRP A 76 -8.86 63.82 21.67
N LEU A 77 -8.17 64.27 22.73
CA LEU A 77 -7.19 63.45 23.46
C LEU A 77 -7.84 62.22 24.11
N TRP A 78 -9.02 62.40 24.71
CA TRP A 78 -9.78 61.29 25.31
C TRP A 78 -10.23 60.28 24.25
N LEU A 79 -10.80 60.75 23.14
CA LEU A 79 -11.22 59.90 22.02
C LEU A 79 -10.03 59.13 21.42
N ALA A 80 -8.89 59.79 21.22
CA ALA A 80 -7.69 59.16 20.70
C ALA A 80 -7.16 58.05 21.64
N ASN A 81 -7.19 58.30 22.95
CA ASN A 81 -6.80 57.31 23.95
C ASN A 81 -7.74 56.10 23.94
N GLU A 82 -9.06 56.32 23.88
CA GLU A 82 -10.06 55.26 23.82
C GLU A 82 -9.91 54.41 22.54
N ILE A 83 -9.66 55.06 21.40
CA ILE A 83 -9.34 54.37 20.14
C ILE A 83 -8.06 53.54 20.28
N GLY A 84 -7.04 54.07 20.95
CA GLY A 84 -5.79 53.35 21.21
C GLY A 84 -6.02 52.07 22.02
N ILE A 85 -6.75 52.17 23.13
CA ILE A 85 -7.06 51.04 24.01
C ILE A 85 -7.91 49.99 23.27
N THR A 86 -8.93 50.42 22.52
CA THR A 86 -9.79 49.50 21.76
C THR A 86 -9.01 48.78 20.66
N ASN A 87 -8.10 49.46 19.97
CA ASN A 87 -7.24 48.87 18.96
C ASN A 87 -6.24 47.87 19.56
N GLU A 88 -5.66 48.15 20.73
CA GLU A 88 -4.79 47.21 21.44
C GLU A 88 -5.56 45.94 21.87
N ASN A 89 -6.78 46.10 22.39
CA ASN A 89 -7.65 44.97 22.72
C ASN A 89 -8.00 44.13 21.48
N LEU A 90 -8.30 44.78 20.35
CA LEU A 90 -8.57 44.08 19.08
C LEU A 90 -7.34 43.27 18.63
N ASN A 91 -6.15 43.87 18.65
CA ASN A 91 -4.90 43.19 18.31
C ASN A 91 -4.65 41.98 19.22
N LYS A 92 -4.91 42.11 20.52
CA LYS A 92 -4.77 41.02 21.49
C LYS A 92 -5.71 39.85 21.17
N ILE A 93 -6.99 40.15 20.89
CA ILE A 93 -7.97 39.12 20.52
C ILE A 93 -7.57 38.45 19.20
N GLN A 94 -7.13 39.22 18.21
CA GLN A 94 -6.66 38.69 16.93
C GLN A 94 -5.47 37.73 17.12
N TYR A 95 -4.48 38.12 17.92
CA TYR A 95 -3.33 37.26 18.24
C TYR A 95 -3.77 35.93 18.86
N GLN A 96 -4.67 35.98 19.85
CA GLN A 96 -5.20 34.78 20.50
C GLN A 96 -6.00 33.90 19.53
N CYS A 97 -6.79 34.49 18.63
CA CYS A 97 -7.51 33.74 17.60
C CYS A 97 -6.55 33.05 16.64
N ASN A 98 -5.48 33.73 16.22
CA ASN A 98 -4.46 33.14 15.34
C ASN A 98 -3.71 32.00 16.03
N GLU A 99 -3.30 32.17 17.29
CA GLU A 99 -2.64 31.13 18.07
C GLU A 99 -3.52 29.88 18.19
N LYS A 100 -4.79 30.07 18.56
CA LYS A 100 -5.78 28.98 18.62
C LYS A 100 -5.96 28.31 17.27
N THR A 101 -6.03 29.09 16.19
CA THR A 101 -6.17 28.56 14.81
C THR A 101 -4.98 27.66 14.46
N MET A 102 -3.75 28.10 14.73
CA MET A 102 -2.55 27.30 14.48
C MET A 102 -2.48 26.03 15.34
N SER A 103 -2.94 26.11 16.60
CA SER A 103 -3.02 24.93 17.47
C SER A 103 -4.05 23.91 16.95
N LEU A 104 -5.20 24.39 16.48
CA LEU A 104 -6.26 23.56 15.94
C LEU A 104 -5.83 22.90 14.62
N SER A 105 -5.18 23.64 13.72
CA SER A 105 -4.65 23.07 12.47
C SER A 105 -3.67 21.92 12.74
N ARG A 106 -2.74 22.09 13.68
CA ARG A 106 -1.81 21.01 14.07
C ARG A 106 -2.54 19.79 14.61
N MET A 107 -3.52 19.98 15.49
CA MET A 107 -4.31 18.86 16.01
C MET A 107 -5.11 18.16 14.91
N LEU A 108 -5.65 18.88 13.93
CA LEU A 108 -6.36 18.28 12.80
C LEU A 108 -5.41 17.42 11.95
N GLU A 109 -4.21 17.92 11.66
CA GLU A 109 -3.19 17.14 10.95
C GLU A 109 -2.79 15.88 11.71
N GLU A 110 -2.59 15.96 13.03
CA GLU A 110 -2.28 14.79 13.87
C GLU A 110 -3.43 13.80 13.89
N LYS A 111 -4.67 14.28 14.04
CA LYS A 111 -5.88 13.47 13.99
C LYS A 111 -5.98 12.75 12.65
N ASP A 112 -5.75 13.44 11.53
CA ASP A 112 -5.84 12.83 10.19
C ASP A 112 -4.72 11.79 9.95
N LYS A 113 -3.49 12.05 10.44
CA LYS A 113 -2.39 11.06 10.41
C LYS A 113 -2.75 9.79 11.19
N LEU A 114 -3.33 9.95 12.38
CA LEU A 114 -3.74 8.81 13.22
C LEU A 114 -4.88 8.03 12.58
N HIS A 115 -5.89 8.70 12.02
CA HIS A 115 -6.95 8.03 11.29
C HIS A 115 -6.42 7.24 10.10
N TYR A 116 -5.53 7.84 9.30
CA TYR A 116 -4.90 7.14 8.18
C TYR A 116 -4.16 5.88 8.63
N ALA A 117 -3.33 5.98 9.68
CA ALA A 117 -2.58 4.83 10.21
C ALA A 117 -3.52 3.73 10.73
N PHE A 118 -4.58 4.10 11.46
CA PHE A 118 -5.57 3.15 11.97
C PHE A 118 -6.30 2.42 10.82
N GLU A 119 -6.74 3.16 9.81
CA GLU A 119 -7.40 2.59 8.64
C GLU A 119 -6.47 1.64 7.86
N GLU A 120 -5.21 2.03 7.70
CA GLU A 120 -4.21 1.21 7.01
C GLU A 120 -3.91 -0.08 7.76
N GLU A 121 -3.71 -0.02 9.07
CA GLU A 121 -3.48 -1.21 9.90
C GLU A 121 -4.71 -2.12 9.95
N THR A 122 -5.92 -1.54 10.03
CA THR A 122 -7.18 -2.30 9.94
C THR A 122 -7.25 -3.04 8.60
N ARG A 123 -6.92 -2.37 7.50
CA ARG A 123 -6.89 -2.96 6.15
C ARG A 123 -5.85 -4.07 6.04
N LYS A 124 -4.63 -3.88 6.57
CA LYS A 124 -3.58 -4.91 6.60
C LYS A 124 -3.97 -6.13 7.42
N MET A 125 -4.64 -5.93 8.55
CA MET A 125 -5.16 -7.03 9.37
C MET A 125 -6.21 -7.84 8.60
N GLN A 126 -7.17 -7.16 7.98
CA GLN A 126 -8.19 -7.80 7.16
C GLN A 126 -7.60 -8.56 5.97
N TRP A 127 -6.65 -7.98 5.25
CA TRP A 127 -5.95 -8.65 4.15
C TRP A 127 -5.24 -9.92 4.60
N ARG A 128 -4.51 -9.88 5.71
CA ARG A 128 -3.84 -11.07 6.27
C ARG A 128 -4.85 -12.16 6.66
N ALA A 129 -5.99 -11.78 7.22
CA ALA A 129 -7.04 -12.74 7.56
C ALA A 129 -7.65 -13.39 6.30
N LEU A 130 -7.98 -12.60 5.28
CA LEU A 130 -8.51 -13.09 4.00
C LEU A 130 -7.51 -13.97 3.26
N GLU A 131 -6.22 -13.61 3.28
CA GLU A 131 -5.13 -14.41 2.71
C GLU A 131 -5.05 -15.79 3.38
N LYS A 132 -5.18 -15.84 4.71
CA LYS A 132 -5.19 -17.12 5.44
C LYS A 132 -6.39 -17.98 5.07
N VAL A 133 -7.57 -17.39 4.94
CA VAL A 133 -8.76 -18.11 4.47
C VAL A 133 -8.54 -18.66 3.06
N ARG A 134 -7.95 -17.87 2.15
CA ARG A 134 -7.64 -18.34 0.79
C ARG A 134 -6.68 -19.54 0.81
N GLN A 135 -5.60 -19.45 1.58
CA GLN A 135 -4.64 -20.56 1.73
C GLN A 135 -5.32 -21.84 2.22
N ILE A 136 -6.18 -21.74 3.23
CA ILE A 136 -6.93 -22.89 3.75
C ILE A 136 -7.84 -23.50 2.66
N LEU A 137 -8.54 -22.67 1.89
CA LEU A 137 -9.41 -23.16 0.81
C LEU A 137 -8.61 -23.90 -0.27
N ASP A 138 -7.47 -23.36 -0.68
CA ASP A 138 -6.58 -24.00 -1.65
C ASP A 138 -6.05 -25.36 -1.13
N GLU A 139 -5.72 -25.44 0.16
CA GLU A 139 -5.32 -26.68 0.82
C GLU A 139 -6.46 -27.71 0.88
N GLN A 140 -7.68 -27.27 1.21
CA GLN A 140 -8.87 -28.15 1.22
C GLN A 140 -9.15 -28.74 -0.16
N GLU A 141 -9.01 -27.95 -1.22
CA GLU A 141 -9.18 -28.43 -2.59
C GLU A 141 -8.14 -29.50 -2.94
N LYS A 142 -6.85 -29.23 -2.70
CA LYS A 142 -5.75 -30.18 -2.93
C LYS A 142 -5.96 -31.50 -2.18
N LEU A 143 -6.28 -31.42 -0.89
CA LEU A 143 -6.56 -32.61 -0.07
C LEU A 143 -7.76 -33.40 -0.61
N SER A 144 -8.79 -32.70 -1.11
CA SER A 144 -9.95 -33.37 -1.71
C SER A 144 -9.58 -34.12 -2.99
N GLU A 145 -8.69 -33.56 -3.82
CA GLU A 145 -8.19 -34.23 -5.02
C GLU A 145 -7.32 -35.43 -4.68
N GLU A 146 -6.40 -35.30 -3.72
CA GLU A 146 -5.55 -36.39 -3.25
C GLU A 146 -6.40 -37.55 -2.70
N LEU A 147 -7.46 -37.24 -1.95
CA LEU A 147 -8.40 -38.25 -1.46
C LEU A 147 -9.09 -38.98 -2.63
N LYS A 148 -9.54 -38.26 -3.66
CA LYS A 148 -10.12 -38.87 -4.88
C LYS A 148 -9.10 -39.76 -5.59
N ARG A 149 -7.85 -39.31 -5.75
CA ARG A 149 -6.76 -40.10 -6.35
C ARG A 149 -6.47 -41.37 -5.54
N LYS A 150 -6.40 -41.27 -4.20
CA LYS A 150 -6.16 -42.42 -3.31
C LYS A 150 -7.28 -43.47 -3.40
N LYS A 151 -8.54 -43.04 -3.50
CA LYS A 151 -9.68 -43.97 -3.72
C LYS A 151 -9.54 -44.75 -5.03
N ILE A 152 -9.13 -44.09 -6.11
CA ILE A 152 -8.90 -44.75 -7.41
C ILE A 152 -7.75 -45.76 -7.31
N LEU A 153 -6.64 -45.37 -6.65
CA LEU A 153 -5.50 -46.26 -6.45
C LEU A 153 -5.85 -47.48 -5.60
N ASP A 154 -6.63 -47.32 -4.52
CA ASP A 154 -7.10 -48.44 -3.70
C ASP A 154 -7.97 -49.41 -4.51
N LEU A 155 -8.88 -48.89 -5.33
CA LEU A 155 -9.71 -49.72 -6.21
C LEU A 155 -8.84 -50.48 -7.24
N ARG A 156 -7.87 -49.79 -7.85
CA ARG A 156 -6.96 -50.39 -8.83
C ARG A 156 -6.06 -51.43 -8.18
N SER A 157 -5.57 -51.19 -6.97
CA SER A 157 -4.78 -52.13 -6.18
C SER A 157 -5.58 -53.39 -5.85
N LYS A 158 -6.83 -53.24 -5.40
CA LYS A 158 -7.74 -54.39 -5.16
C LYS A 158 -7.97 -55.21 -6.43
N GLN A 159 -8.17 -54.57 -7.58
CA GLN A 159 -8.31 -55.28 -8.86
C GLN A 159 -7.02 -55.99 -9.26
N LEU A 160 -5.87 -55.33 -9.10
CA LEU A 160 -4.57 -55.92 -9.41
C LEU A 160 -4.31 -57.15 -8.55
N ASN A 161 -4.53 -57.06 -7.24
CA ASN A 161 -4.34 -58.16 -6.30
C ASN A 161 -5.24 -59.36 -6.64
N ARG A 162 -6.50 -59.11 -7.06
CA ARG A 162 -7.38 -60.20 -7.54
C ARG A 162 -6.80 -60.90 -8.77
N ARG A 163 -6.25 -60.13 -9.73
CA ARG A 163 -5.62 -60.70 -10.94
C ARG A 163 -4.34 -61.46 -10.60
N GLU A 164 -3.52 -60.91 -9.71
CA GLU A 164 -2.27 -61.53 -9.27
C GLU A 164 -2.53 -62.87 -8.57
N VAL A 165 -3.54 -62.95 -7.70
CA VAL A 165 -3.95 -64.22 -7.08
C VAL A 165 -4.35 -65.26 -8.14
N LEU A 166 -5.10 -64.85 -9.18
CA LEU A 166 -5.47 -65.75 -10.27
C LEU A 166 -4.23 -66.22 -11.04
N THR A 167 -3.32 -65.29 -11.40
CA THR A 167 -2.10 -65.62 -12.13
C THR A 167 -1.16 -66.51 -11.32
N GLU A 168 -1.01 -66.27 -10.02
CA GLU A 168 -0.19 -67.12 -9.15
C GLU A 168 -0.85 -68.50 -8.95
N GLN A 169 -2.18 -68.57 -8.87
CA GLN A 169 -2.90 -69.84 -8.84
C GLN A 169 -2.69 -70.63 -10.14
N GLU A 170 -2.83 -69.99 -11.32
CA GLU A 170 -2.54 -70.60 -12.62
C GLU A 170 -1.10 -71.07 -12.71
N ARG A 171 -0.15 -70.29 -12.21
CA ARG A 171 1.28 -70.65 -12.20
C ARG A 171 1.56 -71.86 -11.31
N ARG A 172 0.93 -71.93 -10.13
CA ARG A 172 1.01 -73.10 -9.25
C ARG A 172 0.39 -74.33 -9.89
N GLN A 173 -0.77 -74.19 -10.53
CA GLN A 173 -1.41 -75.28 -11.24
C GLN A 173 -0.50 -75.82 -12.35
N LEU A 174 0.11 -74.93 -13.14
CA LEU A 174 1.09 -75.32 -14.17
C LEU A 174 2.32 -76.02 -13.57
N GLU A 175 2.79 -75.61 -12.39
CA GLU A 175 3.91 -76.26 -11.71
C GLU A 175 3.53 -77.66 -11.21
N GLU A 176 2.34 -77.82 -10.61
CA GLU A 176 1.80 -79.12 -10.21
C GLU A 176 1.59 -80.04 -11.41
N ASP A 177 1.04 -79.53 -12.51
CA ASP A 177 0.82 -80.29 -13.73
C ASP A 177 2.15 -80.71 -14.37
N LYS A 178 3.16 -79.83 -14.38
CA LYS A 178 4.53 -80.19 -14.76
C LYS A 178 5.12 -81.27 -13.86
N GLN A 179 4.94 -81.17 -12.54
CA GLN A 179 5.43 -82.18 -11.61
C GLN A 179 4.73 -83.53 -11.80
N LYS A 180 3.41 -83.54 -12.03
CA LYS A 180 2.63 -84.75 -12.36
C LYS A 180 3.03 -85.35 -13.70
N GLU A 181 3.31 -84.55 -14.72
CA GLU A 181 3.80 -85.04 -16.01
C GLU A 181 5.18 -85.73 -15.88
N VAL A 182 6.02 -85.24 -14.97
CA VAL A 182 7.33 -85.81 -14.67
C VAL A 182 7.24 -87.04 -13.74
N LEU A 183 6.16 -87.18 -12.97
CA LEU A 183 5.96 -88.20 -11.93
C LEU A 183 4.60 -88.93 -12.05
N ASP A 184 4.16 -89.30 -13.25
CA ASP A 184 3.05 -90.26 -13.37
C ASP A 184 3.56 -91.67 -13.02
N GLU A 185 3.81 -91.90 -11.73
CA GLU A 185 4.25 -93.20 -11.18
C GLU A 185 3.20 -94.29 -11.36
N ASN A 186 1.94 -93.92 -11.65
CA ASN A 186 0.83 -94.82 -11.94
C ASN A 186 0.68 -95.13 -13.43
N ASN A 187 1.52 -94.57 -14.29
CA ASN A 187 1.57 -94.96 -15.69
C ASN A 187 1.82 -96.47 -15.76
N ASP A 188 0.94 -97.18 -16.47
CA ASP A 188 0.94 -98.65 -16.56
C ASP A 188 2.32 -99.22 -16.91
N LYS A 189 3.13 -98.47 -17.67
CA LYS A 189 4.49 -98.84 -18.06
C LYS A 189 5.49 -98.81 -16.91
N PHE A 190 5.38 -97.85 -15.99
CA PHE A 190 6.26 -97.75 -14.83
C PHE A 190 5.91 -98.79 -13.76
N ARG A 191 4.61 -99.09 -13.62
CA ARG A 191 4.11 -100.15 -12.74
C ARG A 191 4.55 -101.55 -13.19
N SER A 192 4.41 -101.87 -14.47
CA SER A 192 4.89 -103.15 -15.01
C SER A 192 6.41 -103.30 -14.87
N LEU A 193 7.17 -102.22 -15.09
CA LEU A 193 8.63 -102.22 -14.95
C LEU A 193 9.06 -102.53 -13.50
N LYS A 194 8.34 -101.97 -12.52
CA LYS A 194 8.59 -102.19 -11.09
C LYS A 194 8.27 -103.62 -10.64
N GLU A 195 7.17 -104.20 -11.13
CA GLU A 195 6.77 -105.58 -10.84
C GLU A 195 7.71 -106.62 -11.49
N GLU A 196 8.18 -106.38 -12.72
CA GLU A 196 9.02 -107.34 -13.45
C GLU A 196 10.52 -107.25 -13.08
N TRP A 197 11.06 -106.05 -12.87
CA TRP A 197 12.51 -105.82 -12.79
C TRP A 197 13.01 -105.31 -11.44
N GLY A 198 12.10 -105.12 -10.47
CA GLY A 198 12.43 -104.72 -9.10
C GLY A 198 12.78 -103.23 -8.92
N GLU A 199 12.84 -102.80 -7.66
CA GLU A 199 12.94 -101.39 -7.26
C GLU A 199 14.20 -100.67 -7.77
N GLN A 200 15.32 -101.39 -7.90
CA GLN A 200 16.62 -100.78 -8.23
C GLN A 200 16.66 -100.26 -9.67
N ILE A 201 16.13 -101.04 -10.63
CA ILE A 201 16.07 -100.63 -12.04
C ILE A 201 15.04 -99.53 -12.23
N TYR A 202 13.90 -99.63 -11.55
CA TYR A 202 12.89 -98.58 -11.52
C TYR A 202 13.48 -97.23 -11.08
N MET A 203 14.18 -97.20 -9.93
CA MET A 203 14.80 -95.98 -9.41
C MET A 203 15.88 -95.41 -10.33
N ALA A 204 16.69 -96.26 -10.98
CA ALA A 204 17.68 -95.80 -11.95
C ALA A 204 17.03 -95.12 -13.17
N VAL A 205 15.94 -95.69 -13.69
CA VAL A 205 15.21 -95.12 -14.84
C VAL A 205 14.52 -93.81 -14.46
N VAL A 206 13.88 -93.74 -13.29
CA VAL A 206 13.27 -92.51 -12.78
C VAL A 206 14.31 -91.42 -12.57
N THR A 207 15.50 -91.77 -12.07
CA THR A 207 16.58 -90.81 -11.84
C THR A 207 17.13 -90.28 -13.16
N ALA A 208 17.44 -91.15 -14.12
CA ALA A 208 17.91 -90.74 -15.45
C ALA A 208 16.87 -89.90 -16.20
N PHE A 209 15.59 -90.23 -16.05
CA PHE A 209 14.50 -89.45 -16.65
C PHE A 209 14.38 -88.05 -16.04
N LYS A 210 14.52 -87.92 -14.71
CA LYS A 210 14.57 -86.63 -14.01
C LYS A 210 15.77 -85.79 -14.46
N GLU A 211 16.96 -86.38 -14.51
CA GLU A 211 18.18 -85.71 -14.99
C GLU A 211 18.03 -85.19 -16.43
N LEU A 212 17.42 -85.99 -17.31
CA LEU A 212 17.16 -85.60 -18.70
C LEU A 212 16.15 -84.45 -18.82
N ASN A 213 15.14 -84.43 -17.94
CA ASN A 213 14.12 -83.38 -17.92
C ASN A 213 14.64 -82.08 -17.30
N GLU A 214 15.58 -82.15 -16.36
CA GLU A 214 16.27 -80.97 -15.82
C GLU A 214 17.23 -80.35 -16.85
N TYR A 215 17.90 -81.19 -17.66
CA TYR A 215 18.80 -80.74 -18.72
C TYR A 215 18.06 -80.19 -19.95
N ASN A 216 16.97 -80.83 -20.41
CA ASN A 216 16.19 -80.41 -21.56
C ASN A 216 14.68 -80.69 -21.36
N PRO A 217 13.96 -79.80 -20.65
CA PRO A 217 12.56 -80.02 -20.28
C PRO A 217 11.61 -80.05 -21.48
N SER A 218 11.88 -79.29 -22.53
CA SER A 218 10.99 -79.17 -23.69
C SER A 218 11.15 -80.31 -24.70
N GLY A 219 12.33 -80.93 -24.77
CA GLY A 219 12.67 -81.91 -25.81
C GLY A 219 12.86 -83.34 -25.32
N ARG A 220 13.32 -83.55 -24.08
CA ARG A 220 13.64 -84.88 -23.52
C ARG A 220 14.52 -85.75 -24.44
N TYR A 221 15.43 -85.14 -25.18
CA TYR A 221 16.48 -85.80 -25.96
C TYR A 221 17.85 -85.24 -25.60
N THR A 222 18.87 -86.07 -25.73
CA THR A 222 20.27 -85.70 -25.50
C THR A 222 20.71 -84.69 -26.55
N VAL A 223 20.97 -83.46 -26.13
CA VAL A 223 21.47 -82.39 -27.00
C VAL A 223 23.00 -82.44 -27.00
N SER A 224 23.60 -82.71 -28.16
CA SER A 224 25.04 -82.61 -28.35
C SER A 224 25.47 -81.14 -28.28
N GLU A 225 26.13 -80.77 -27.19
CA GLU A 225 26.68 -79.42 -27.04
C GLU A 225 28.00 -79.30 -27.82
N PRO A 226 28.19 -78.24 -28.62
CA PRO A 226 29.45 -78.00 -29.29
C PRO A 226 30.54 -77.68 -28.26
N TRP A 227 31.64 -78.43 -28.30
CA TRP A 227 32.75 -78.34 -27.35
C TRP A 227 34.01 -77.82 -28.04
N ASN A 228 34.67 -76.83 -27.42
CA ASN A 228 35.96 -76.33 -27.92
C ASN A 228 37.08 -77.22 -27.35
N PHE A 229 37.60 -78.11 -28.19
CA PHE A 229 38.65 -79.07 -27.78
C PHE A 229 40.00 -78.41 -27.45
N LYS A 230 40.28 -77.21 -27.96
CA LYS A 230 41.53 -76.49 -27.67
C LYS A 230 41.52 -75.88 -26.27
N GLU A 231 40.40 -75.27 -25.89
CA GLU A 231 40.24 -74.58 -24.60
C GLU A 231 39.57 -75.44 -23.52
N LYS A 232 39.17 -76.67 -23.86
CA LYS A 232 38.51 -77.64 -22.97
C LYS A 232 37.28 -77.05 -22.26
N ARG A 233 36.49 -76.26 -22.98
CA ARG A 233 35.24 -75.64 -22.49
C ARG A 233 34.14 -75.71 -23.54
N LYS A 234 32.88 -75.45 -23.13
CA LYS A 234 31.75 -75.30 -24.06
C LYS A 234 32.05 -74.20 -25.09
N ALA A 235 31.80 -74.48 -26.37
CA ALA A 235 32.08 -73.56 -27.47
C ALA A 235 31.06 -72.42 -27.49
N THR A 236 31.51 -71.21 -27.83
CA THR A 236 30.61 -70.05 -27.95
C THR A 236 29.97 -69.98 -29.34
N LEU A 237 28.79 -69.35 -29.45
CA LEU A 237 28.05 -69.18 -30.71
C LEU A 237 28.84 -68.48 -31.84
N LYS A 238 29.87 -67.70 -31.48
CA LYS A 238 30.80 -67.08 -32.44
C LYS A 238 31.82 -68.06 -33.00
N GLU A 239 32.24 -69.05 -32.19
CA GLU A 239 33.19 -70.09 -32.59
C GLU A 239 32.53 -71.11 -33.53
N GLY A 240 31.24 -71.41 -33.35
CA GLY A 240 30.50 -72.35 -34.21
C GLY A 240 30.28 -71.89 -35.67
N LYS A 241 30.28 -70.57 -35.93
CA LYS A 241 30.18 -70.04 -37.31
C LYS A 241 31.49 -70.17 -38.09
N ALA A 242 32.64 -70.14 -37.41
CA ALA A 242 33.94 -70.18 -38.06
C ALA A 242 34.26 -71.56 -38.69
N ASP A 243 33.67 -72.64 -38.17
CA ASP A 243 33.90 -74.00 -38.68
C ASP A 243 32.99 -74.38 -39.87
N GLU A 244 31.81 -73.77 -40.03
CA GLU A 244 30.97 -73.98 -41.23
C GLU A 244 31.59 -73.35 -42.49
N ASP A 245 32.29 -72.23 -42.35
CA ASP A 245 33.00 -71.56 -43.45
C ASP A 245 34.25 -72.33 -43.93
N LEU A 246 34.73 -73.31 -43.15
CA LEU A 246 35.89 -74.15 -43.49
C LEU A 246 35.52 -75.44 -44.26
N LYS A 247 34.22 -75.70 -44.47
CA LYS A 247 33.72 -76.88 -45.21
C LYS A 247 32.93 -76.56 -46.49
N ARG A 248 32.97 -75.32 -46.98
CA ARG A 248 32.45 -74.94 -48.30
C ARG A 248 33.56 -74.71 -49.32
#